data_AF-A0AB34JJN7-F1
#
_entry.id   AF-A0AB34JJN7-F1
#
_cell.length_a   1.000
_cell.length_b   1.000
_cell.length_c   1.000
_cell.angle_alpha   90.00
_cell.angle_beta   90.00
_cell.angle_gamma   90.00
#
_symmetry.space_group_name_H-M   'P 1'
#
loop_
_entity.id
_entity.type
_entity.pdbx_description
1 polymer ?
#
loop_
_entity_poly.entity_id
_entity_poly.type
_entity_poly.pdbx_seq_one_letter_code
_entity_poly.pdbx_strand_id
1 'polypeptide(L)'
;MAEELAQGMAAAAVSNWEPMEFNDARKASVKAAFELAASEGKLSMKEVHKLLFTAEERSEYNFDNFQEDLFSTQPKKKEEDTMCWEEVLKFLDDNL
;
A
#
# COMPACT_ATOMS: atom_id res chain seq x y z
N MET A 1 1.80 -18.41 36.14
CA MET A 1 0.41 -17.93 36.26
C MET A 1 0.42 -16.57 35.60
N ALA A 2 0.10 -16.53 34.30
CA ALA A 2 -1.25 -16.30 33.76
C ALA A 2 -1.61 -14.81 33.93
N GLU A 3 -1.45 -14.01 32.85
CA GLU A 3 -2.55 -13.48 31.99
C GLU A 3 -3.06 -12.15 32.59
N GLU A 4 -3.17 -11.02 31.87
CA GLU A 4 -4.15 -10.70 30.82
C GLU A 4 -3.75 -9.37 30.12
N LEU A 5 -3.74 -9.34 28.77
CA LEU A 5 -4.66 -8.62 27.84
C LEU A 5 -4.53 -7.07 27.83
N ALA A 6 -3.96 -6.45 26.79
CA ALA A 6 -4.50 -6.16 25.45
C ALA A 6 -5.10 -4.74 25.32
N GLN A 7 -4.83 -4.13 24.16
CA GLN A 7 -5.37 -2.88 23.57
C GLN A 7 -4.73 -1.54 23.96
N GLY A 8 -4.06 -0.93 22.97
CA GLY A 8 -3.59 0.46 23.03
C GLY A 8 -2.87 0.99 21.78
N MET A 9 -3.38 0.71 20.58
CA MET A 9 -3.31 1.52 19.35
C MET A 9 -1.95 2.16 18.96
N ALA A 10 -1.26 1.47 18.05
CA ALA A 10 -0.72 1.97 16.79
C ALA A 10 -0.65 3.51 16.62
N ALA A 11 0.42 4.13 17.11
CA ALA A 11 0.85 5.44 16.64
C ALA A 11 2.35 5.62 16.88
N ALA A 12 3.02 6.19 15.88
CA ALA A 12 4.37 6.74 15.90
C ALA A 12 5.56 5.78 15.73
N ALA A 13 5.93 5.56 14.47
CA ALA A 13 7.32 5.69 14.03
C ALA A 13 7.35 6.22 12.58
N VAL A 14 6.99 7.49 12.39
CA VAL A 14 7.42 8.27 11.22
C VAL A 14 8.80 8.83 11.57
N SER A 15 9.86 8.17 11.12
CA SER A 15 11.24 8.72 11.07
C SER A 15 12.16 7.72 10.38
N ASN A 16 12.36 7.89 9.08
CA ASN A 16 13.66 8.02 8.39
C ASN A 16 13.41 7.85 6.88
N TRP A 17 13.50 8.95 6.12
CA TRP A 17 13.47 8.89 4.66
C TRP A 17 14.89 8.55 4.19
N GLU A 18 15.22 7.26 4.27
CA GLU A 18 16.33 6.62 3.55
C GLU A 18 15.77 6.04 2.24
N PRO A 19 16.58 5.86 1.17
CA PRO A 19 16.09 5.38 -0.13
C PRO A 19 15.13 4.21 0.08
N MET A 20 13.90 4.40 -0.40
CA MET A 20 12.66 3.72 -0.03
C MET A 20 12.73 2.19 -0.13
N GLU A 21 13.45 1.50 0.75
CA GLU A 21 13.26 0.07 0.92
C GLU A 21 11.87 -0.13 1.53
N PHE A 22 10.93 -0.58 0.71
CA PHE A 22 9.63 -1.06 1.15
C PHE A 22 9.86 -2.33 2.01
N ASN A 23 10.29 -2.13 3.25
CA ASN A 23 10.76 -3.17 4.16
C ASN A 23 9.65 -4.23 4.35
N ASP A 24 10.02 -5.51 4.49
CA ASP A 24 9.10 -6.63 4.62
C ASP A 24 8.00 -6.41 5.68
N ALA A 25 8.32 -5.68 6.75
CA ALA A 25 7.36 -5.29 7.79
C ALA A 25 6.26 -4.33 7.28
N ARG A 26 6.63 -3.38 6.41
CA ARG A 26 5.69 -2.45 5.77
C ARG A 26 4.89 -3.17 4.68
N LYS A 27 5.52 -4.04 3.88
CA LYS A 27 4.82 -4.94 2.95
C LYS A 27 3.79 -5.81 3.65
N ALA A 28 4.13 -6.42 4.78
CA ALA A 28 3.21 -7.26 5.57
C ALA A 28 2.04 -6.45 6.15
N SER A 29 2.29 -5.24 6.64
CA SER A 29 1.25 -4.35 7.17
C SER A 29 0.28 -3.87 6.07
N VAL A 30 0.82 -3.46 4.92
CA VAL A 30 0.02 -3.07 3.75
C VAL A 30 -0.74 -4.28 3.21
N LYS A 31 -0.13 -5.47 3.17
CA LYS A 31 -0.80 -6.71 2.77
C LYS A 31 -1.99 -7.03 3.67
N ALA A 32 -1.80 -6.99 4.98
CA ALA A 32 -2.88 -7.26 5.93
C ALA A 32 -4.03 -6.25 5.77
N ALA A 33 -3.70 -4.97 5.59
CA ALA A 33 -4.70 -3.93 5.37
C ALA A 33 -5.38 -4.07 4.00
N PHE A 34 -4.64 -4.50 2.97
CA PHE A 34 -5.18 -4.83 1.65
C PHE A 34 -6.14 -6.01 1.73
N GLU A 35 -5.75 -7.14 2.34
CA GLU A 35 -6.62 -8.32 2.49
C GLU A 35 -7.88 -8.01 3.30
N LEU A 36 -7.78 -7.09 4.27
CA LEU A 36 -8.91 -6.66 5.08
C LEU A 36 -9.87 -5.71 4.33
N ALA A 37 -9.34 -4.86 3.45
CA ALA A 37 -10.13 -3.93 2.64
C ALA A 37 -10.53 -4.51 1.27
N ALA A 38 -9.90 -5.59 0.82
CA ALA A 38 -10.16 -6.21 -0.47
C ALA A 38 -11.50 -6.94 -0.44
N SER A 39 -12.40 -6.54 -1.33
CA SER A 39 -13.62 -7.29 -1.60
C SER A 39 -13.34 -8.25 -2.74
N GLU A 40 -13.47 -9.56 -2.49
CA GLU A 40 -13.18 -10.62 -3.47
C GLU A 40 -11.71 -10.68 -3.93
N GLY A 41 -10.76 -10.23 -3.09
CA GLY A 41 -9.33 -10.25 -3.42
C GLY A 41 -8.89 -9.12 -4.37
N LYS A 42 -9.79 -8.17 -4.64
CA LYS A 42 -9.54 -6.99 -5.46
C LYS A 42 -9.81 -5.71 -4.67
N LEU A 43 -9.08 -4.65 -5.01
CA LEU A 43 -9.12 -3.39 -4.30
C LEU A 43 -8.96 -2.23 -5.29
N SER A 44 -9.74 -1.16 -5.15
CA SER A 44 -9.66 -0.02 -6.09
C SER A 44 -8.31 0.67 -6.03
N MET A 45 -7.85 1.23 -7.15
CA MET A 45 -6.54 1.89 -7.21
C MET A 45 -6.36 2.99 -6.18
N LYS A 46 -7.43 3.77 -5.96
CA LYS A 46 -7.44 4.83 -4.94
C LYS A 46 -7.29 4.29 -3.53
N GLU A 47 -7.89 3.13 -3.25
CA GLU A 47 -7.78 2.50 -1.94
C GLU A 47 -6.38 1.86 -1.79
N VAL A 48 -5.82 1.27 -2.84
CA VAL A 48 -4.42 0.81 -2.88
C VAL A 48 -3.45 1.96 -2.63
N HIS A 49 -3.62 3.09 -3.33
CA HIS A 49 -2.82 4.30 -3.12
C HIS A 49 -2.91 4.81 -1.68
N LYS A 50 -4.12 4.82 -1.10
CA LYS A 50 -4.30 5.21 0.31
C LYS A 50 -3.65 4.24 1.29
N LEU A 51 -3.57 2.95 0.96
CA LEU A 51 -2.96 1.91 1.79
C LEU A 51 -1.44 1.93 1.69
N LEU A 52 -0.90 2.17 0.50
CA LEU A 52 0.54 2.24 0.22
C LEU A 52 1.16 3.53 0.77
N PHE A 53 0.49 4.65 0.53
CA PHE A 53 0.99 5.99 0.83
C PHE A 53 0.24 6.61 2.00
N THR A 54 0.99 7.10 2.98
CA THR A 54 0.51 7.91 4.09
C THR A 54 -0.02 9.26 3.61
N ALA A 55 -0.74 10.00 4.47
CA ALA A 55 -1.31 11.29 4.09
C ALA A 55 -0.24 12.31 3.62
N GLU A 56 0.96 12.26 4.20
CA GLU A 56 2.10 13.08 3.79
C GLU A 56 2.61 12.66 2.41
N GLU A 57 2.83 11.36 2.20
CA GLU A 57 3.26 10.83 0.89
C GLU A 57 2.22 11.08 -0.19
N ARG A 58 0.92 11.08 0.11
CA ARG A 58 -0.12 11.44 -0.88
C ARG A 58 -0.06 12.91 -1.29
N SER A 59 0.50 13.77 -0.45
CA SER A 59 0.67 15.19 -0.75
C SER A 59 1.87 15.43 -1.68
N GLU A 60 2.93 14.61 -1.55
CA GLU A 60 4.14 14.67 -2.39
C GLU A 60 4.00 13.81 -3.66
N TYR A 61 3.62 12.55 -3.46
CA TYR A 61 3.33 11.54 -4.47
C TYR A 61 1.81 11.38 -4.63
N ASN A 62 1.24 12.35 -5.34
CA ASN A 62 -0.18 12.43 -5.64
C ASN A 62 -0.69 11.18 -6.39
N PHE A 63 -2.00 10.96 -6.35
CA PHE A 63 -2.63 9.82 -7.03
C PHE A 63 -2.34 9.81 -8.54
N ASP A 64 -2.17 10.97 -9.16
CA ASP A 64 -1.85 11.11 -10.58
C ASP A 64 -0.50 10.43 -10.92
N ASN A 65 0.55 10.69 -10.13
CA ASN A 65 1.87 10.05 -10.32
C ASN A 65 1.78 8.54 -10.13
N PHE A 66 1.09 8.09 -9.06
CA PHE A 66 0.86 6.66 -8.83
C PHE A 66 0.13 6.01 -10.01
N GLN A 67 -0.89 6.69 -10.55
CA GLN A 67 -1.68 6.19 -11.66
C GLN A 67 -0.85 6.16 -12.95
N GLU A 68 0.02 7.14 -13.20
CA GLU A 68 0.95 7.14 -14.33
C GLU A 68 1.99 6.02 -14.24
N ASP A 69 2.67 5.86 -13.10
CA ASP A 69 3.64 4.77 -12.88
C ASP A 69 2.97 3.40 -12.97
N LEU A 70 1.76 3.28 -12.41
CA LEU A 70 0.99 2.04 -12.51
C LEU A 70 0.60 1.75 -13.96
N PHE A 71 0.17 2.74 -14.74
CA PHE A 71 -0.15 2.52 -16.15
C PHE A 71 1.10 2.26 -16.99
N SER A 72 2.24 2.80 -16.60
CA SER A 72 3.54 2.54 -17.22
C SER A 72 3.93 1.07 -17.06
N THR A 73 3.78 0.53 -15.86
CA THR A 73 4.14 -0.86 -15.53
C THR A 73 3.04 -1.88 -15.84
N GLN A 74 1.78 -1.44 -15.78
CA GLN A 74 0.58 -2.25 -15.96
C GLN A 74 -0.45 -1.54 -16.85
N PRO A 75 -0.21 -1.42 -18.17
CA PRO A 75 -1.11 -0.70 -19.07
C PRO A 75 -2.52 -1.28 -19.14
N LYS A 76 -2.71 -2.57 -18.80
CA LYS A 76 -4.02 -3.24 -18.71
C LYS A 76 -4.91 -2.66 -17.61
N LYS A 77 -4.31 -2.11 -16.55
CA LYS A 77 -5.02 -1.44 -15.46
C LYS A 77 -5.73 -0.16 -15.90
N LYS A 78 -5.35 0.41 -17.04
CA LYS A 78 -6.00 1.60 -17.58
C LYS A 78 -7.50 1.41 -17.88
N GLU A 79 -7.93 0.16 -18.08
CA GLU A 79 -9.33 -0.22 -18.28
C GLU A 79 -9.99 -0.80 -17.02
N GLU A 80 -9.21 -1.19 -16.00
CA GLU A 80 -9.67 -1.81 -14.76
C GLU A 80 -9.30 -0.97 -13.52
N ASP A 81 -10.27 -0.31 -12.88
CA ASP A 81 -10.06 0.50 -11.67
C ASP A 81 -9.68 -0.32 -10.40
N THR A 82 -9.53 -1.64 -10.51
CA THR A 82 -9.26 -2.53 -9.37
C THR A 82 -7.95 -3.29 -9.57
N MET A 83 -7.26 -3.60 -8.48
CA MET A 83 -6.00 -4.34 -8.45
C MET A 83 -6.06 -5.51 -7.48
N CYS A 84 -5.38 -6.60 -7.84
CA CYS A 84 -5.09 -7.70 -6.93
C CYS A 84 -3.77 -7.45 -6.19
N TRP A 85 -3.57 -8.13 -5.06
CA TRP A 85 -2.34 -7.99 -4.27
C TRP A 85 -1.06 -8.30 -5.07
N GLU A 86 -1.11 -9.29 -5.96
CA GLU A 86 0.03 -9.65 -6.84
C GLU A 86 0.44 -8.50 -7.77
N GLU A 87 -0.53 -7.70 -8.21
CA GLU A 87 -0.30 -6.54 -9.07
C GLU A 87 0.25 -5.37 -8.27
N VAL A 88 -0.21 -5.19 -7.04
CA VAL A 88 0.36 -4.21 -6.11
C VAL A 88 1.80 -4.57 -5.79
N LEU A 89 2.11 -5.85 -5.54
CA LEU A 89 3.47 -6.32 -5.33
C LEU A 89 4.36 -6.07 -6.55
N LYS A 90 3.87 -6.34 -7.76
CA LYS A 90 4.61 -6.01 -8.99
C LYS A 90 4.89 -4.53 -9.13
N PHE A 91 3.91 -3.68 -8.85
CA PHE A 91 4.10 -2.24 -8.87
C PHE A 91 5.17 -1.80 -7.87
N LEU A 92 5.13 -2.36 -6.66
CA LEU A 92 6.11 -2.12 -5.60
C LEU A 92 7.53 -2.62 -5.92
N ASP A 93 7.67 -3.64 -6.76
CA ASP A 93 8.97 -4.21 -7.14
C ASP A 93 9.60 -3.47 -8.33
N ASP A 94 8.76 -2.93 -9.22
CA ASP A 94 9.18 -2.29 -10.49
C ASP A 94 9.37 -0.77 -10.36
N ASN A 95 8.65 -0.09 -9.44
CA ASN A 95 8.66 1.38 -9.30
C ASN A 95 9.21 1.92 -7.97
N LEU A 96 9.34 1.09 -6.93
CA LEU A 96 9.75 1.49 -5.57
C LEU A 96 10.96 0.70 -5.11
#